data_AF-G3AD59-F1
#
_entry.id   AF-G3AD59-F1
#
_cell.length_a   1.000
_cell.length_b   1.000
_cell.length_c   1.000
_cell.angle_alpha   90.00
_cell.angle_beta   90.00
_cell.angle_gamma   90.00
#
_symmetry.space_group_name_H-M   'P 1'
#
loop_
_entity.id
_entity.type
_entity.pdbx_description
1 polymer ?
#
loop_
_entity_poly.entity_id
_entity_poly.type
_entity_poly.pdbx_seq_one_letter_code
_entity_poly.pdbx_strand_id
1 'polypeptide(L)'
;LACNEERAAQARFGAVMCCCGPCAMYRRAALVSLLDQYETQLFRGRPSDFGEDRHLTILMLKAGFRTEYVPDAVVATVVPDTLGSYLCQQLRWARSTFRDTFLALHLLPGLDRYLTLDVIGQNIG
;
A
#
# COMPACT_ATOMS: atom_id res chain seq x y z
N LEU A 1 -1.77 5.80 14.87
CA LEU A 1 -1.50 4.71 15.83
C LEU A 1 -1.92 3.35 15.27
N ALA A 2 -3.21 3.08 15.03
CA ALA A 2 -3.65 1.77 14.50
C ALA A 2 -2.92 1.31 13.21
N CYS A 3 -2.73 2.22 12.25
CA CYS A 3 -2.02 1.89 10.99
C CYS A 3 -0.52 1.59 11.18
N ASN A 4 0.11 2.06 12.26
CA ASN A 4 1.52 1.77 12.52
C ASN A 4 1.72 0.37 13.11
N GLU A 5 0.79 -0.08 13.96
CA GLU A 5 0.80 -1.44 14.53
C GLU A 5 0.61 -2.49 13.44
N GLU A 6 -0.34 -2.27 12.53
CA GLU A 6 -0.55 -3.12 11.36
C GLU A 6 0.73 -3.25 10.51
N ARG A 7 1.38 -2.13 10.20
CA ARG A 7 2.62 -2.11 9.42
C ARG A 7 3.77 -2.79 10.14
N ALA A 8 3.88 -2.61 11.46
CA ALA A 8 4.87 -3.30 12.27
C ALA A 8 4.66 -4.82 12.22
N ALA A 9 3.41 -5.29 12.23
CA ALA A 9 3.10 -6.71 12.09
C ALA A 9 3.41 -7.23 10.67
N GLN A 10 3.01 -6.51 9.62
CA GLN A 10 3.32 -6.86 8.22
C GLN A 10 4.83 -6.88 7.95
N ALA A 11 5.59 -5.96 8.53
CA ALA A 11 7.05 -5.88 8.37
C ALA A 11 7.78 -7.11 8.91
N ARG A 12 7.23 -7.81 9.92
CA ARG A 12 7.80 -9.10 10.38
C ARG A 12 7.84 -10.17 9.29
N PHE A 13 6.99 -10.02 8.27
CA PHE A 13 6.93 -10.89 7.10
C PHE A 13 7.63 -10.27 5.87
N GLY A 14 8.32 -9.13 6.02
CA GLY A 14 9.05 -8.44 4.97
C GLY A 14 8.17 -7.85 3.86
N ALA A 15 6.88 -7.66 4.15
CA ALA A 15 5.89 -7.24 3.16
C ALA A 15 4.83 -6.31 3.78
N VAL A 16 5.25 -5.09 4.12
CA VAL A 16 4.31 -3.99 4.34
C VAL A 16 3.50 -3.77 3.07
N MET A 17 2.18 -3.86 3.16
CA MET A 17 1.28 -3.88 2.01
C MET A 17 1.01 -2.48 1.45
N CYS A 18 1.36 -1.41 2.17
CA CYS A 18 1.23 -0.03 1.70
C CYS A 18 2.30 0.87 2.32
N CYS A 19 3.32 1.21 1.53
CA CYS A 19 4.31 2.24 1.84
C CYS A 19 3.72 3.63 1.53
N CYS A 20 3.07 4.24 2.52
CA CYS A 20 2.31 5.48 2.31
C CYS A 20 3.19 6.72 2.06
N GLY A 21 2.67 7.62 1.21
CA GLY A 21 3.38 8.76 0.64
C GLY A 21 3.99 9.77 1.62
N PRO A 22 3.44 10.04 2.82
CA PRO A 22 4.05 11.01 3.73
C PRO A 22 5.48 10.65 4.14
N CYS A 23 5.81 9.36 4.23
CA CYS A 23 7.15 8.89 4.57
C CYS A 23 7.38 7.50 3.97
N ALA A 24 7.79 7.47 2.70
CA ALA A 24 8.26 6.28 2.02
C ALA A 24 9.59 6.57 1.31
N MET A 25 10.51 5.61 1.34
CA MET A 25 11.83 5.72 0.72
C MET A 25 12.09 4.47 -0.09
N TYR A 26 12.54 4.66 -1.34
CA TYR A 26 12.79 3.56 -2.27
C TYR A 26 14.23 3.62 -2.77
N ARG A 27 14.83 2.44 -2.96
CA ARG A 27 16.10 2.34 -3.68
C ARG A 27 15.85 2.73 -5.14
N ARG A 28 16.57 3.75 -5.63
CA ARG A 28 16.43 4.26 -7.01
C ARG A 28 16.44 3.15 -8.06
N ALA A 29 17.37 2.20 -7.96
CA ALA A 29 17.49 1.10 -8.91
C ALA A 29 16.22 0.22 -8.96
N ALA A 30 15.61 -0.05 -7.81
CA ALA A 30 14.36 -0.81 -7.73
C ALA A 30 13.18 -0.01 -8.32
N LEU A 31 13.08 1.27 -7.96
CA LEU A 31 12.03 2.15 -8.48
C LEU A 31 12.09 2.30 -10.00
N VAL A 32 13.27 2.62 -10.54
CA VAL A 32 13.47 2.79 -11.99
C VAL A 32 13.14 1.50 -12.75
N SER A 33 13.44 0.32 -12.18
CA SER A 33 13.11 -0.96 -12.84
C SER A 33 11.61 -1.24 -12.98
N LEU A 34 10.76 -0.52 -12.22
CA LEU A 34 9.32 -0.71 -12.19
C LEU A 34 8.53 0.49 -12.71
N LEU A 35 9.22 1.60 -13.04
CA LEU A 35 8.58 2.87 -13.37
C LEU A 35 7.69 2.76 -14.61
N ASP A 36 8.15 2.08 -15.66
CA ASP A 36 7.36 1.88 -16.89
C ASP A 36 6.07 1.09 -16.60
N GLN A 37 6.13 0.07 -15.74
CA GLN A 37 4.97 -0.74 -15.36
C GLN A 37 4.00 0.05 -14.47
N TYR A 38 4.56 0.91 -13.62
CA TYR A 38 3.80 1.78 -12.73
C TYR A 38 3.04 2.86 -13.53
N GLU A 39 3.69 3.50 -14.52
CA GLU A 39 3.08 4.57 -15.33
C GLU A 39 2.03 4.04 -16.32
N THR A 40 2.20 2.82 -16.83
CA THR A 40 1.30 2.25 -17.85
C THR A 40 0.15 1.43 -17.24
N GLN A 41 -0.07 1.53 -15.93
CA GLN A 41 -1.05 0.70 -15.24
C GLN A 41 -2.48 0.95 -15.75
N LEU A 42 -3.18 -0.14 -16.06
CA LEU A 42 -4.60 -0.15 -16.34
C LEU A 42 -5.38 -0.83 -15.22
N PHE A 43 -6.41 -0.18 -14.70
CA PHE A 43 -7.43 -0.82 -13.87
C PHE A 43 -8.72 -0.97 -14.67
N ARG A 44 -9.16 -2.23 -14.88
CA ARG A 44 -10.34 -2.58 -15.70
C ARG A 44 -10.32 -1.90 -17.09
N GLY A 45 -9.14 -1.84 -17.71
CA GLY A 45 -8.95 -1.29 -19.06
C GLY A 45 -8.89 0.23 -19.14
N ARG A 46 -8.80 0.95 -18.01
CA ARG A 46 -8.60 2.41 -17.97
C ARG A 46 -7.31 2.77 -17.24
N PRO A 47 -6.60 3.84 -17.65
CA PRO A 47 -5.49 4.38 -16.87
C PRO A 47 -5.91 4.65 -15.44
N SER A 48 -5.03 4.34 -14.48
CA SER A 48 -5.35 4.31 -13.06
C SER A 48 -4.51 5.33 -12.29
N ASP A 49 -5.10 6.47 -11.94
CA ASP A 49 -4.39 7.55 -11.21
C ASP A 49 -4.59 7.49 -9.67
N PHE A 50 -5.54 6.69 -9.18
CA PHE A 50 -5.80 6.56 -7.74
C PHE A 50 -4.85 5.54 -7.12
N GLY A 51 -4.52 5.65 -5.82
CA GLY A 51 -3.85 4.59 -5.05
C GLY A 51 -2.40 4.29 -5.43
N GLU A 52 -1.64 5.32 -5.79
CA GLU A 52 -0.22 5.30 -6.16
C GLU A 52 0.65 4.46 -5.20
N ASP A 53 0.56 4.74 -3.90
CA ASP A 53 1.42 4.14 -2.88
C ASP A 53 1.31 2.62 -2.79
N ARG A 54 0.07 2.12 -2.65
CA ARG A 54 -0.19 0.68 -2.48
C ARG A 54 0.05 -0.06 -3.78
N HIS A 55 -0.26 0.54 -4.93
CA HIS A 55 0.05 -0.05 -6.22
C HIS A 55 1.57 -0.24 -6.40
N LEU A 56 2.36 0.81 -6.18
CA LEU A 56 3.81 0.75 -6.26
C LEU A 56 4.36 -0.30 -5.28
N THR A 57 3.81 -0.38 -4.08
CA THR A 57 4.18 -1.39 -3.08
C THR A 57 3.91 -2.81 -3.59
N ILE A 58 2.75 -3.06 -4.20
CA ILE A 58 2.41 -4.36 -4.81
C ILE A 58 3.39 -4.71 -5.94
N LEU A 59 3.75 -3.75 -6.80
CA LEU A 59 4.74 -3.97 -7.86
C LEU A 59 6.11 -4.33 -7.29
N MET A 60 6.55 -3.62 -6.24
CA MET A 60 7.81 -3.90 -5.56
C MET A 60 7.83 -5.32 -4.99
N LEU A 61 6.78 -5.72 -4.27
CA LEU A 61 6.65 -7.06 -3.71
C LEU A 61 6.57 -8.14 -4.79
N LYS A 62 5.84 -7.89 -5.87
CA LYS A 62 5.74 -8.81 -7.03
C LYS A 62 7.08 -8.99 -7.74
N ALA A 63 7.91 -7.96 -7.77
CA ALA A 63 9.27 -8.02 -8.30
C ALA A 63 10.26 -8.71 -7.35
N GLY A 64 9.81 -9.15 -6.17
CA GLY A 64 10.63 -9.84 -5.17
C GLY A 64 11.41 -8.90 -4.24
N PHE A 65 11.14 -7.60 -4.27
CA PHE A 65 11.68 -6.68 -3.28
C PHE A 65 10.93 -6.82 -1.95
N ARG A 66 11.61 -6.45 -0.86
CA ARG A 66 11.01 -6.40 0.47
C ARG A 66 10.61 -4.98 0.84
N THR A 67 9.58 -4.87 1.66
CA THR A 67 9.14 -3.61 2.26
C THR A 67 9.12 -3.74 3.78
N GLU A 68 9.66 -2.73 4.45
CA GLU A 68 9.92 -2.74 5.88
C GLU A 68 9.30 -1.50 6.53
N TYR A 69 8.94 -1.61 7.81
CA TYR A 69 8.47 -0.50 8.63
C TYR A 69 9.59 -0.05 9.57
N VAL A 70 9.95 1.23 9.52
CA VAL A 70 10.98 1.82 10.39
C VAL A 70 10.30 2.75 11.40
N PRO A 71 10.20 2.37 12.69
CA PRO A 71 9.46 3.16 13.68
C PRO A 71 10.09 4.53 13.96
N ASP A 72 11.41 4.64 13.80
CA ASP A 72 12.17 5.89 14.00
C ASP A 72 11.99 6.88 12.83
N ALA A 73 11.46 6.43 11.69
CA ALA A 73 11.19 7.29 10.53
C ALA A 73 9.85 8.02 10.73
N VAL A 74 9.89 9.11 11.48
CA VAL A 74 8.71 9.91 11.83
C VAL A 74 8.61 11.16 10.96
N VAL A 75 7.43 11.41 10.41
CA VAL A 75 7.12 12.62 9.63
C VAL A 75 5.86 13.29 10.17
N ALA A 76 5.84 14.62 10.18
CA ALA A 76 4.63 15.39 10.42
C ALA A 76 3.92 15.64 9.08
N THR A 77 2.61 15.41 9.03
CA THR A 77 1.79 15.67 7.84
C THR A 77 0.50 16.38 8.22
N VAL A 78 -0.10 17.05 7.24
CA VAL A 78 -1.39 17.73 7.40
C VAL A 78 -2.49 16.67 7.48
N VAL A 79 -3.34 16.79 8.49
CA VAL A 79 -4.52 15.95 8.68
C VAL A 79 -5.78 16.81 8.56
N PRO A 80 -6.92 16.23 8.13
CA PRO A 80 -8.18 16.97 8.13
C PRO A 80 -8.57 17.43 9.54
N ASP A 81 -9.05 18.65 9.62
CA ASP A 81 -9.54 19.32 10.83
C ASP A 81 -11.07 19.28 10.96
N THR A 82 -11.77 18.87 9.89
CA THR A 82 -13.23 18.77 9.83
C THR A 82 -13.68 17.34 9.57
N LEU A 83 -14.84 16.96 10.13
CA LEU A 83 -15.41 15.62 9.95
C LEU A 83 -15.72 15.33 8.47
N GLY A 84 -16.20 16.31 7.71
CA GLY A 84 -16.48 16.14 6.28
C GLY A 84 -15.23 15.78 5.48
N SER A 85 -14.14 16.53 5.67
CA SER A 85 -12.86 16.24 5.01
C SER A 85 -12.26 14.92 5.47
N TYR A 86 -12.40 14.57 6.76
CA TYR A 86 -11.99 13.27 7.28
C TYR A 86 -12.76 12.11 6.62
N LEU A 87 -14.09 12.19 6.52
CA LEU A 87 -14.91 11.15 5.88
C LEU A 87 -14.57 10.99 4.39
N CYS A 88 -14.39 12.11 3.68
CA CYS A 88 -13.93 12.09 2.29
C CYS A 88 -12.55 11.41 2.15
N GLN A 89 -11.64 11.64 3.10
CA GLN A 89 -10.34 10.97 3.13
C GLN A 89 -10.48 9.47 3.37
N GLN A 90 -11.26 9.05 4.37
CA GLN A 90 -11.47 7.63 4.68
C GLN A 90 -12.13 6.89 3.51
N LEU A 91 -13.14 7.49 2.86
CA LEU A 91 -13.78 6.91 1.68
C LEU A 91 -12.81 6.77 0.50
N ARG A 92 -11.92 7.75 0.30
CA ARG A 92 -10.87 7.67 -0.73
C ARG A 92 -9.93 6.50 -0.45
N TRP A 93 -9.51 6.34 0.81
CA TRP A 93 -8.64 5.24 1.23
C TRP A 93 -9.33 3.88 1.11
N ALA A 94 -10.57 3.76 1.55
CA ALA A 94 -11.35 2.52 1.44
C ALA A 94 -11.51 2.09 -0.04
N ARG A 95 -11.83 3.03 -0.94
CA ARG A 95 -11.92 2.76 -2.38
C ARG A 95 -10.59 2.27 -2.96
N SER A 96 -9.47 2.88 -2.56
CA SER A 96 -8.13 2.43 -2.99
C SER A 96 -7.83 1.03 -2.46
N THR A 97 -8.02 0.79 -1.16
CA THR A 97 -7.76 -0.50 -0.53
C THR A 97 -8.57 -1.63 -1.19
N PHE A 98 -9.86 -1.41 -1.45
CA PHE A 98 -10.70 -2.39 -2.12
C PHE A 98 -10.15 -2.73 -3.51
N ARG A 99 -9.83 -1.70 -4.31
CA ARG A 99 -9.28 -1.88 -5.67
C ARG A 99 -7.95 -2.64 -5.65
N ASP A 100 -7.04 -2.23 -4.78
CA ASP A 100 -5.68 -2.77 -4.72
C ASP A 100 -5.67 -4.18 -4.16
N THR A 101 -6.66 -4.55 -3.34
CA THR A 101 -6.87 -5.95 -2.90
C THR A 101 -7.08 -6.89 -4.08
N PHE A 102 -7.88 -6.50 -5.08
CA PHE A 102 -8.05 -7.31 -6.30
C PHE A 102 -6.74 -7.47 -7.07
N LEU A 103 -5.92 -6.42 -7.12
CA LEU A 103 -4.62 -6.49 -7.77
C LEU A 103 -3.65 -7.39 -7.00
N ALA A 104 -3.64 -7.28 -5.67
CA ALA A 104 -2.82 -8.06 -4.77
C ALA A 104 -3.21 -9.54 -4.72
N LEU A 105 -4.43 -9.92 -5.14
CA LEU A 105 -4.89 -11.31 -5.07
C LEU A 105 -3.95 -12.32 -5.74
N HIS A 106 -3.26 -11.92 -6.82
CA HIS A 106 -2.26 -12.75 -7.49
C HIS A 106 -0.91 -12.82 -6.77
N LEU A 107 -0.61 -11.83 -5.92
CA LEU A 107 0.61 -11.74 -5.13
C LEU A 107 0.48 -12.53 -3.81
N LEU A 108 -0.70 -12.51 -3.18
CA LEU A 108 -0.94 -13.09 -1.85
C LEU A 108 -0.50 -14.56 -1.69
N PRO A 109 -0.69 -15.48 -2.67
CA PRO A 109 -0.23 -16.86 -2.54
C PRO A 109 1.29 -17.01 -2.43
N GLY A 110 2.06 -16.02 -2.90
CA GLY A 110 3.52 -15.97 -2.79
C GLY A 110 4.03 -15.31 -1.51
N LEU A 111 3.14 -14.78 -0.68
CA LEU A 111 3.46 -14.13 0.59
C LEU A 111 3.03 -15.00 1.78
N ASP A 112 3.36 -14.57 3.00
CA ASP A 112 2.95 -15.27 4.21
C ASP A 112 1.42 -15.30 4.37
N ARG A 113 0.88 -16.40 4.90
CA ARG A 113 -0.56 -16.61 5.12
C ARG A 113 -1.17 -15.55 6.05
N TYR A 114 -0.39 -15.02 6.99
CA TYR A 114 -0.80 -13.90 7.84
C TYR A 114 -1.24 -12.69 7.00
N LEU A 115 -0.48 -12.35 5.97
CA LEU A 115 -0.77 -11.19 5.12
C LEU A 115 -2.05 -11.38 4.31
N THR A 116 -2.34 -12.62 3.92
CA THR A 116 -3.63 -12.96 3.28
C THR A 116 -4.80 -12.74 4.25
N LEU A 117 -4.67 -13.18 5.49
CA LEU A 117 -5.70 -12.97 6.52
C LEU A 117 -5.90 -11.49 6.85
N ASP A 118 -4.79 -10.74 6.96
CA ASP A 118 -4.81 -9.31 7.22
C ASP A 118 -5.53 -8.54 6.10
N VAL A 119 -5.19 -8.83 4.83
CA VAL A 119 -5.87 -8.24 3.67
C VAL A 119 -7.37 -8.58 3.65
N ILE A 120 -7.75 -9.82 3.99
CA ILE A 120 -9.16 -10.19 4.10
C ILE A 120 -9.85 -9.37 5.21
N GLY A 121 -9.21 -9.23 6.37
CA GLY A 121 -9.73 -8.43 7.50
C GLY A 121 -9.96 -6.97 7.12
N GLN A 122 -9.06 -6.36 6.35
CA GLN A 122 -9.18 -4.98 5.88
C GLN A 122 -10.38 -4.74 4.93
N ASN A 123 -10.94 -5.79 4.33
CA ASN A 123 -12.06 -5.69 3.39
C ASN A 123 -13.41 -6.12 3.99
N ILE A 124 -13.43 -6.72 5.18
CA ILE A 124 -14.65 -7.21 5.86
C ILE A 124 -15.22 -6.18 6.85
N GLY A 125 -14.45 -5.14 7.19
CA GLY A 125 -14.82 -4.07 8.14
C GLY A 125 -15.73 -2.98 7.58
#